data_AF-A9WKY6-F1
#
_entry.id   AF-A9WKY6-F1
#
_cell.length_a   1.000
_cell.length_b   1.000
_cell.length_c   1.000
_cell.angle_alpha   90.00
_cell.angle_beta   90.00
_cell.angle_gamma   90.00
#
_symmetry.space_group_name_H-M   'P 1'
#
loop_
_entity.id
_entity.type
_entity.pdbx_description
1 polymer ?
#
loop_
_entity_poly.entity_id
_entity_poly.type
_entity_poly.pdbx_seq_one_letter_code
_entity_poly.pdbx_strand_id
1 'polypeptide(L)'
;MNQDELLEAWCAELLARFEITGTPVEVNAILSLAGKAAHTVVRPAAPLTTFIAGYVAGLAAGSGQASDAVAIRSAVSAAQASIAERAEKQEQHPELDA
;
A
#
# COMPACT_ATOMS: atom_id res chain seq x y z
N MET A 1 0.99 16.37 19.94
CA MET A 1 1.29 15.64 18.69
C MET A 1 0.01 14.95 18.26
N ASN A 2 -0.52 15.27 17.08
CA ASN A 2 -1.67 14.55 16.52
C ASN A 2 -1.20 13.24 15.88
N GLN A 3 -2.14 12.40 15.42
CA GLN A 3 -1.82 11.08 14.85
C GLN A 3 -0.94 11.19 13.60
N ASP A 4 -1.18 12.18 12.74
CA ASP A 4 -0.43 12.36 11.49
C ASP A 4 1.02 12.76 11.80
N GLU A 5 1.22 13.71 12.72
CA GLU A 5 2.55 14.12 13.20
C GLU A 5 3.33 12.94 13.81
N LEU A 6 2.64 12.06 14.55
CA LEU A 6 3.25 10.87 15.15
C LEU A 6 3.69 9.86 14.07
N LEU A 7 2.85 9.65 13.05
CA LEU A 7 3.16 8.72 11.95
C LEU A 7 4.29 9.23 11.07
N GLU A 8 4.33 10.54 10.79
CA GLU A 8 5.44 11.16 10.05
C GLU A 8 6.76 11.07 10.84
N ALA A 9 6.72 11.35 12.15
CA ALA A 9 7.90 11.19 13.01
C ALA A 9 8.38 9.73 13.06
N TRP A 10 7.45 8.77 13.16
CA TRP A 10 7.77 7.35 13.13
C TRP A 10 8.35 6.91 11.78
N CYS A 11 7.79 7.40 10.67
CA CYS A 11 8.33 7.17 9.32
C CYS A 11 9.77 7.68 9.23
N ALA A 12 10.03 8.90 9.67
CA ALA A 12 11.37 9.49 9.68
C ALA A 12 12.36 8.67 10.54
N GLU A 13 11.94 8.18 11.72
CA GLU A 13 12.76 7.32 12.57
C GLU A 13 13.16 6.02 11.84
N LEU A 14 12.20 5.35 11.19
CA LEU A 14 12.47 4.14 10.42
C LEU A 14 13.39 4.40 9.23
N LEU A 15 13.15 5.48 8.47
CA LEU A 15 14.01 5.83 7.34
C LEU A 15 15.45 6.12 7.79
N ALA A 16 15.63 6.80 8.93
CA ALA A 16 16.95 7.01 9.51
C ALA A 16 17.59 5.70 9.98
N ARG A 17 16.82 4.83 10.64
CA ARG A 17 17.28 3.52 11.13
C ARG A 17 17.79 2.62 10.00
N PHE A 18 17.20 2.72 8.82
CA PHE A 18 17.55 1.96 7.62
C PHE A 18 18.47 2.71 6.65
N GLU A 19 19.00 3.88 7.05
CA GLU A 19 19.95 4.68 6.26
C GLU A 19 19.41 5.14 4.89
N ILE A 20 18.10 5.43 4.83
CA ILE A 20 17.38 5.82 3.61
C ILE A 20 16.59 7.13 3.79
N THR A 21 17.09 8.06 4.62
CA THR A 21 16.46 9.31 5.09
C THR A 21 15.97 10.27 3.99
N GLY A 22 16.42 10.10 2.74
CA GLY A 22 15.98 10.89 1.58
C GLY A 22 14.87 10.23 0.74
N THR A 23 14.38 9.06 1.14
CA THR A 23 13.38 8.32 0.37
C THR A 23 12.02 9.00 0.49
N PRO A 24 11.36 9.36 -0.64
CA PRO A 24 10.03 9.95 -0.60
C PRO A 24 9.01 8.89 -0.21
N VAL A 25 8.51 8.93 1.04
CA VAL A 25 7.47 8.04 1.55
C VAL A 25 6.19 8.84 1.79
N GLU A 26 5.15 8.52 1.03
CA GLU A 26 3.83 9.14 1.15
C GLU A 26 2.97 8.35 2.16
N VAL A 27 3.08 8.68 3.46
CA VAL A 27 2.40 7.97 4.56
C VAL A 27 0.88 7.86 4.32
N ASN A 28 0.26 8.98 3.94
CA ASN A 28 -1.19 9.03 3.66
C ASN A 28 -1.60 8.11 2.48
N ALA A 29 -0.76 7.99 1.45
CA ALA A 29 -1.04 7.10 0.33
C ALA A 29 -0.99 5.62 0.76
N ILE A 30 -0.02 5.25 1.60
CA ILE A 30 0.10 3.89 2.17
C ILE A 30 -1.13 3.55 3.01
N LEU A 31 -1.55 4.46 3.89
CA LEU A 31 -2.72 4.26 4.75
C LEU A 31 -4.02 4.23 3.95
N SER A 32 -4.13 5.02 2.88
CA SER A 32 -5.27 4.96 1.96
C SER A 32 -5.36 3.59 1.27
N LEU A 33 -4.24 3.05 0.79
CA LEU A 33 -4.19 1.72 0.18
C LEU A 33 -4.58 0.62 1.19
N ALA A 34 -4.00 0.66 2.39
CA ALA A 34 -4.32 -0.25 3.48
C ALA A 34 -5.82 -0.20 3.82
N GLY A 35 -6.37 1.00 3.97
CA GLY A 35 -7.78 1.23 4.24
C GLY A 35 -8.67 0.59 3.17
N LYS A 36 -8.41 0.85 1.89
CA LYS A 36 -9.18 0.26 0.78
C LYS A 36 -9.18 -1.27 0.84
N ALA A 37 -8.00 -1.88 1.07
CA ALA A 37 -7.88 -3.33 1.18
C ALA A 37 -8.65 -3.89 2.40
N ALA A 38 -8.55 -3.26 3.56
CA ALA A 38 -9.25 -3.69 4.77
C ALA A 38 -10.76 -3.64 4.66
N HIS A 39 -11.32 -2.62 3.99
CA HIS A 39 -12.77 -2.48 3.82
C HIS A 39 -13.32 -3.41 2.73
N THR A 40 -12.53 -3.69 1.68
CA THR A 40 -13.00 -4.49 0.54
C THR A 40 -12.82 -5.99 0.76
N VAL A 41 -11.68 -6.40 1.35
CA VAL A 41 -11.32 -7.82 1.47
C VAL A 41 -11.66 -8.32 2.87
N VAL A 42 -10.84 -7.97 3.86
CA VAL A 42 -11.02 -8.18 5.31
C VAL A 42 -9.97 -7.34 6.04
N ARG A 43 -10.17 -7.02 7.33
CA ARG A 43 -9.20 -6.20 8.10
C ARG A 43 -7.72 -6.66 7.98
N PRO A 44 -7.37 -7.96 8.03
CA PRO A 44 -5.99 -8.42 7.83
C PRO A 44 -5.39 -8.14 6.45
N ALA A 45 -6.20 -7.81 5.44
CA ALA A 45 -5.71 -7.49 4.10
C ALA A 45 -4.95 -6.15 4.03
N ALA A 46 -5.18 -5.23 4.97
CA ALA A 46 -4.46 -3.96 5.05
C ALA A 46 -2.92 -4.14 5.08
N PRO A 47 -2.34 -4.80 6.11
CA PRO A 47 -0.89 -4.98 6.17
C PRO A 47 -0.35 -5.91 5.08
N LEU A 48 -1.13 -6.92 4.67
CA LEU A 48 -0.72 -7.85 3.61
C LEU A 48 -0.54 -7.12 2.26
N THR A 49 -1.49 -6.26 1.90
CA THR A 49 -1.48 -5.52 0.64
C THR A 49 -0.34 -4.53 0.56
N THR A 50 -0.14 -3.73 1.62
CA THR A 50 0.92 -2.71 1.62
C THR A 50 2.31 -3.33 1.67
N PHE A 51 2.49 -4.44 2.39
CA PHE A 51 3.75 -5.18 2.38
C PHE A 51 4.10 -5.71 0.99
N ILE A 52 3.16 -6.39 0.31
CA ILE A 52 3.41 -6.95 -1.02
C ILE A 52 3.65 -5.84 -2.06
N ALA A 53 2.88 -4.76 -2.02
CA ALA A 53 3.06 -3.62 -2.93
C ALA A 53 4.46 -3.00 -2.76
N GLY A 54 4.90 -2.78 -1.52
CA GLY A 54 6.25 -2.30 -1.22
C GLY A 54 7.34 -3.28 -1.66
N TYR A 55 7.15 -4.58 -1.42
CA TYR A 55 8.10 -5.62 -1.80
C TYR A 55 8.31 -5.70 -3.32
N VAL A 56 7.21 -5.71 -4.09
CA VAL A 56 7.28 -5.74 -5.56
C VAL A 56 7.89 -4.44 -6.12
N ALA A 57 7.55 -3.28 -5.55
CA ALA A 57 8.18 -2.02 -5.94
C ALA A 57 9.71 -2.06 -5.69
N GLY A 58 10.14 -2.55 -4.53
CA GLY A 58 11.55 -2.71 -4.20
C GLY A 58 12.27 -3.68 -5.14
N LEU A 59 11.65 -4.81 -5.50
CA LEU A 59 12.20 -5.77 -6.47
C LEU A 59 12.37 -5.14 -7.85
N ALA A 60 11.37 -4.40 -8.35
CA ALA A 60 11.41 -3.78 -9.67
C ALA A 60 12.45 -2.64 -9.75
N ALA A 61 12.55 -1.83 -8.69
CA ALA A 61 13.58 -0.79 -8.59
C ALA A 61 14.99 -1.39 -8.45
N GLY A 62 15.18 -2.32 -7.53
CA GLY A 62 16.48 -2.92 -7.22
C GLY A 62 17.05 -3.80 -8.33
N SER A 63 16.20 -4.32 -9.21
CA SER A 63 16.62 -5.06 -10.42
C SER A 63 16.86 -4.17 -11.64
N GLY A 64 16.60 -2.86 -11.54
CA GLY A 64 16.70 -1.92 -12.65
C GLY A 64 15.59 -2.05 -13.70
N GLN A 65 14.51 -2.79 -13.41
CA GLN A 65 13.36 -2.91 -14.32
C GLN A 65 12.58 -1.61 -14.47
N ALA A 66 12.59 -0.77 -13.44
CA ALA A 66 11.92 0.53 -13.41
C ALA A 66 12.66 1.49 -12.47
N SER A 67 12.49 2.80 -12.66
CA SER A 67 12.88 3.76 -11.62
C SER A 67 12.01 3.62 -10.38
N ASP A 68 12.50 4.03 -9.21
CA ASP A 68 11.79 3.94 -7.92
C ASP A 68 10.36 4.48 -8.02
N ALA A 69 10.20 5.65 -8.62
CA ALA A 69 8.90 6.30 -8.76
C ALA A 69 7.95 5.51 -9.69
N VAL A 70 8.47 4.90 -10.76
CA VAL A 70 7.66 4.05 -11.65
C VAL A 70 7.31 2.73 -10.97
N ALA A 71 8.25 2.11 -10.27
CA ALA A 71 8.06 0.87 -9.54
C ALA A 71 6.98 1.01 -8.46
N ILE A 72 7.06 2.05 -7.62
CA ILE A 72 6.08 2.36 -6.58
C ILE A 72 4.70 2.58 -7.20
N ARG A 73 4.58 3.47 -8.21
CA ARG A 73 3.29 3.75 -8.84
C ARG A 73 2.66 2.51 -9.47
N SER A 74 3.46 1.69 -10.14
CA SER A 74 2.98 0.46 -10.79
C SER A 74 2.48 -0.55 -9.76
N ALA A 75 3.22 -0.77 -8.68
CA ALA A 75 2.82 -1.70 -7.62
C ALA A 75 1.55 -1.23 -6.89
N VAL A 76 1.45 0.07 -6.56
CA VAL A 76 0.26 0.66 -5.95
C VAL A 76 -0.94 0.56 -6.88
N SER A 77 -0.77 0.89 -8.16
CA SER A 77 -1.84 0.82 -9.15
C SER A 77 -2.34 -0.61 -9.35
N ALA A 78 -1.45 -1.60 -9.43
CA ALA A 78 -1.82 -3.01 -9.52
C ALA A 78 -2.60 -3.49 -8.29
N ALA A 79 -2.18 -3.09 -7.08
CA ALA A 79 -2.91 -3.40 -5.85
C ALA A 79 -4.30 -2.75 -5.83
N GLN A 80 -4.40 -1.48 -6.26
CA GLN A 80 -5.69 -0.78 -6.35
C GLN A 80 -6.64 -1.43 -7.36
N ALA A 81 -6.15 -1.83 -8.53
CA ALA A 81 -6.94 -2.55 -9.53
C ALA A 81 -7.47 -3.88 -8.97
N SER A 82 -6.61 -4.65 -8.29
CA SER A 82 -7.00 -5.92 -7.67
C SER A 82 -8.09 -5.75 -6.60
N ILE A 83 -8.02 -4.66 -5.82
CA ILE A 83 -9.05 -4.31 -4.82
C ILE A 83 -10.36 -3.97 -5.54
N ALA A 84 -10.32 -3.13 -6.58
CA ALA A 84 -11.51 -2.73 -7.33
C ALA A 84 -12.21 -3.94 -7.98
N GLU A 85 -11.45 -4.82 -8.64
CA GLU A 85 -11.99 -6.06 -9.22
C GLU A 85 -12.65 -6.96 -8.16
N ARG A 86 -12.18 -6.95 -6.92
CA ARG A 86 -12.78 -7.72 -5.82
C ARG A 86 -14.10 -7.11 -5.37
N ALA A 87 -14.16 -5.77 -5.25
CA ALA A 87 -15.38 -5.06 -4.92
C ALA A 87 -16.47 -5.31 -5.98
N GLU A 88 -16.14 -5.19 -7.26
CA GLU A 88 -17.06 -5.46 -8.37
C GLU A 88 -17.60 -6.90 -8.33
N LYS A 89 -16.75 -7.89 -8.02
CA LYS A 89 -17.17 -9.30 -7.89
C LYS A 89 -18.12 -9.53 -6.70
N GLN A 90 -17.97 -8.78 -5.61
CA GLN A 90 -18.89 -8.86 -4.46
C GLN A 90 -20.24 -8.22 -4.79
N GLU A 91 -20.24 -7.10 -5.52
CA GLU A 91 -21.47 -6.44 -5.98
C GLU A 91 -22.27 -7.30 -6.98
N GLN A 92 -21.56 -8.03 -7.87
CA GLN A 92 -22.16 -8.92 -8.87
C GLN A 92 -22.63 -10.26 -8.29
N HIS A 93 -22.13 -10.65 -7.12
CA HIS A 93 -22.48 -11.90 -6.45
C HIS A 93 -22.93 -11.63 -5.00
N PRO A 94 -24.06 -10.93 -4.79
CA PRO A 94 -24.50 -10.48 -3.48
C PRO A 94 -25.07 -11.60 -2.59
N GLU A 95 -24.71 -12.87 -2.84
CA GLU A 95 -25.27 -14.13 -2.31
C GLU A 95 -26.31 -13.97 -1.19
N LEU A 96 -27.59 -14.12 -1.58
CA LEU A 96 -28.60 -15.01 -0.98
C LEU A 96 -28.55 -15.28 0.54
N ASP A 97 -28.31 -14.27 1.37
CA ASP A 97 -28.55 -14.36 2.82
C ASP A 97 -29.95 -13.84 3.16
N ALA A 98 -30.93 -14.72 2.90
CA ALA A 98 -32.21 -14.79 3.58
C ALA A 98 -32.14 -15.86 4.68
#